data_AF-A0A0X3VDJ2-F1
#
_entry.id   AF-A0A0X3VDJ2-F1
#
_cell.length_a   1.000
_cell.length_b   1.000
_cell.length_c   1.000
_cell.angle_alpha   90.00
_cell.angle_beta   90.00
_cell.angle_gamma   90.00
#
_symmetry.space_group_name_H-M   'P 1'
#
loop_
_entity.id
_entity.type
_entity.pdbx_description
1 polymer ?
#
loop_
_entity_poly.entity_id
_entity_poly.type
_entity_poly.pdbx_seq_one_letter_code
_entity_poly.pdbx_strand_id
1 'polypeptide(L)'
;MTHTTTGIAHPATAFALAGFRRRAWSWLGGGLGAMVVGLMVGPPADEAGIGWLNDIAVFCVGGGPVAAVVGVAALVNYRRMRRALSAHPWIACSAVGIPPRQGNPRTVLRHPLTGDVIPLSVRTLPQRYHLANPDPGGVLWWCGDARTGGVLAQPGGVDLLWAGRTRTGRRRRRDASTAEREGLLNRPRPRQPQTIGGDQLTQGREPDLSYAAMAEAARRLAIADEDGTAPHREPDIRGVPWWRVPALLEISYVWPTVVNAAFAIAMALTWWLLGKDRDIAVPLILAVLSGFNALRFGHRMIRGMPGVKALVRAARVPVPVPKRYVLLSGPDDGLVLVLFAAHGGPDDPPEAAMEVNPPGPRRHPRRGMPPVVGTVDLHGWLDAGPVVVPWIEGRPLWPRHAYESVNLNDRQDRDYFAALVGGVGAKAT
;
A
#
# COMPACT_ATOMS: atom_id res chain seq x y z
N MET A 1 4.92 3.74 38.39
CA MET A 1 4.33 4.39 37.20
C MET A 1 4.63 3.50 36.00
N THR A 2 3.63 2.80 35.47
CA THR A 2 3.78 2.02 34.22
C THR A 2 3.93 3.00 33.06
N HIS A 3 5.06 2.93 32.34
CA HIS A 3 5.26 3.73 31.14
C HIS A 3 4.27 3.29 30.06
N THR A 4 3.16 4.02 29.94
CA THR A 4 2.16 3.78 28.91
C THR A 4 2.74 4.22 27.57
N THR A 5 3.23 3.26 26.79
CA THR A 5 3.72 3.48 25.44
C THR A 5 2.61 4.11 24.58
N THR A 6 2.87 5.30 24.05
CA THR A 6 1.94 6.05 23.20
C THR A 6 1.75 5.34 21.86
N GLY A 7 0.60 5.52 21.21
CA GLY A 7 0.29 4.83 19.96
C GLY A 7 1.31 5.11 18.84
N ILE A 8 1.92 6.31 18.84
CA ILE A 8 2.94 6.70 17.87
C ILE A 8 4.27 5.92 18.02
N ALA A 9 4.54 5.35 19.20
CA ALA A 9 5.76 4.59 19.43
C ALA A 9 5.73 3.21 18.78
N HIS A 10 4.58 2.77 18.25
CA HIS A 10 4.50 1.55 17.44
C HIS A 10 5.13 1.78 16.05
N PRO A 11 6.19 1.05 15.64
CA PRO A 11 6.94 1.33 14.41
C PRO A 11 6.08 1.36 13.15
N ALA A 12 5.19 0.37 12.99
CA ALA A 12 4.24 0.31 11.87
C ALA A 12 3.32 1.55 11.79
N THR A 13 2.89 2.10 12.93
CA THR A 13 2.06 3.30 12.98
C THR A 13 2.86 4.54 12.58
N ALA A 14 4.11 4.66 13.03
CA ALA A 14 4.99 5.76 12.63
C ALA A 14 5.24 5.75 11.11
N PHE A 15 5.49 4.57 10.54
CA PHE A 15 5.70 4.37 9.11
C PHE A 15 4.46 4.75 8.29
N ALA A 16 3.29 4.21 8.67
CA ALA A 16 2.03 4.52 8.02
C ALA A 16 1.70 6.02 8.04
N LEU A 17 1.95 6.67 9.18
CA LEU A 17 1.74 8.09 9.36
C LEU A 17 2.69 8.92 8.48
N ALA A 18 3.94 8.48 8.30
CA ALA A 18 4.90 9.09 7.38
C ALA A 18 4.47 8.96 5.91
N GLY A 19 3.95 7.79 5.50
CA GLY A 19 3.37 7.58 4.17
C GLY A 19 2.18 8.50 3.89
N PHE A 20 1.30 8.69 4.89
CA PHE A 20 0.17 9.61 4.80
C PHE A 20 0.63 11.07 4.63
N ARG A 21 1.66 11.51 5.39
CA ARG A 21 2.28 12.83 5.23
C ARG A 21 2.85 13.04 3.83
N ARG A 22 3.58 12.06 3.29
CA ARG A 22 4.23 12.16 1.98
C ARG A 22 3.20 12.35 0.85
N ARG A 23 2.10 11.60 0.90
CA ARG A 23 0.96 11.75 -0.03
C ARG A 23 0.29 13.12 0.09
N ALA A 24 0.05 13.59 1.31
CA ALA A 24 -0.57 14.90 1.53
C ALA A 24 0.26 16.06 0.96
N TRP A 25 1.58 16.02 1.17
CA TRP A 25 2.51 16.99 0.55
C TRP A 25 2.57 16.88 -0.97
N SER A 26 2.46 15.67 -1.52
CA SER A 26 2.44 15.47 -2.98
C SER A 26 1.20 16.11 -3.62
N TRP A 27 0.03 15.98 -2.99
CA TRP A 27 -1.20 16.65 -3.45
C TRP A 27 -1.10 18.17 -3.33
N LEU A 28 -0.59 18.67 -2.20
CA LEU A 28 -0.42 20.11 -1.99
C LEU A 28 0.57 20.72 -2.99
N GLY A 29 1.76 20.13 -3.10
CA GLY A 29 2.80 20.60 -4.02
C GLY A 29 2.37 20.49 -5.48
N GLY A 30 1.68 19.40 -5.85
CA GLY A 30 1.12 19.23 -7.19
C GLY A 30 0.06 20.28 -7.53
N GLY A 31 -0.86 20.57 -6.59
CA GLY A 31 -1.89 21.59 -6.77
C GLY A 31 -1.32 23.01 -6.89
N LEU A 32 -0.40 23.39 -5.99
CA LEU A 32 0.29 24.69 -6.05
C LEU A 32 1.13 24.83 -7.31
N GLY A 33 1.86 23.79 -7.70
CA GLY A 33 2.64 23.77 -8.94
C GLY A 33 1.75 23.95 -10.17
N ALA A 34 0.60 23.29 -10.21
CA ALA A 34 -0.38 23.47 -11.28
C ALA A 34 -0.90 24.91 -11.34
N MET A 35 -1.21 25.54 -10.21
CA MET A 35 -1.64 26.95 -10.18
C MET A 35 -0.57 27.89 -10.75
N VAL A 36 0.69 27.73 -10.34
CA VAL A 36 1.80 28.57 -10.83
C VAL A 36 1.97 28.40 -12.34
N VAL A 37 1.92 27.17 -12.84
CA VAL A 37 2.00 26.89 -14.29
C VAL A 37 0.83 27.53 -15.03
N GLY A 38 -0.40 27.40 -14.52
CA GLY A 38 -1.57 28.00 -15.15
C GLY A 38 -1.51 29.52 -15.20
N LEU A 39 -1.06 30.16 -14.12
CA LEU A 39 -0.90 31.62 -14.06
C LEU A 39 0.24 32.13 -14.96
N MET A 40 1.32 31.38 -15.12
CA MET A 40 2.42 31.76 -16.01
C MET A 40 2.12 31.53 -17.49
N VAL A 41 1.35 30.49 -17.82
CA VAL A 41 1.07 30.12 -19.21
C VAL A 41 -0.19 30.80 -19.76
N GLY A 42 -1.18 31.12 -18.91
CA GLY A 42 -2.46 31.66 -19.33
C GLY A 42 -2.39 32.98 -20.09
N PRO A 43 -1.83 34.06 -19.50
CA PRO A 43 -1.79 35.37 -20.17
C PRO A 43 -1.01 35.35 -21.50
N PRO A 44 0.21 34.75 -21.58
CA PRO A 44 0.92 34.66 -22.86
C PRO A 44 0.20 33.81 -23.90
N ALA A 45 -0.55 32.78 -23.48
CA ALA A 45 -1.31 31.93 -24.39
C ALA A 45 -2.53 32.65 -24.98
N ASP A 46 -3.19 33.48 -24.17
CA ASP A 46 -4.33 34.30 -24.59
C ASP A 46 -3.89 35.38 -25.58
N GLU A 47 -2.80 36.09 -25.27
CA GLU A 47 -2.20 37.10 -26.17
C GLU A 47 -1.74 36.49 -27.51
N ALA A 48 -1.23 35.26 -27.49
CA ALA A 48 -0.80 34.55 -28.69
C ALA A 48 -1.96 33.91 -29.48
N GLY A 49 -3.20 33.99 -29.01
CA GLY A 49 -4.37 33.35 -29.65
C GLY A 49 -4.31 31.82 -29.64
N ILE A 50 -3.55 31.21 -28.73
CA ILE A 50 -3.35 29.76 -28.67
C ILE A 50 -4.37 29.16 -27.70
N GLY A 51 -5.61 28.99 -28.18
CA GLY A 51 -6.77 28.59 -27.34
C GLY A 51 -6.55 27.36 -26.46
N TRP A 52 -5.82 26.34 -26.92
CA TRP A 52 -5.59 25.12 -26.13
C TRP A 52 -4.66 25.33 -24.92
N LEU A 53 -3.72 26.28 -25.00
CA LEU A 53 -2.88 26.65 -23.85
C LEU A 53 -3.68 27.45 -22.83
N ASN A 54 -4.64 28.26 -23.29
CA ASN A 54 -5.58 28.96 -22.41
C ASN A 54 -6.47 27.94 -21.66
N ASP A 55 -6.99 26.90 -22.32
CA ASP A 55 -7.75 25.83 -21.67
C ASP A 55 -6.94 25.06 -20.62
N ILE A 56 -5.65 24.77 -20.90
CA ILE A 56 -4.72 24.20 -19.92
C ILE A 56 -4.55 25.14 -18.73
N ALA A 57 -4.34 26.43 -19.00
CA ALA A 57 -4.16 27.42 -17.96
C ALA A 57 -5.40 27.52 -17.07
N VAL A 58 -6.60 27.56 -17.65
CA VAL A 58 -7.88 27.55 -16.93
C VAL A 58 -8.02 26.27 -16.11
N PHE A 59 -7.70 25.10 -16.65
CA PHE A 59 -7.73 23.85 -15.88
C PHE A 59 -6.71 23.85 -14.73
N CYS A 60 -5.50 24.34 -14.97
CA CYS A 60 -4.45 24.46 -13.96
C CYS A 60 -4.85 25.44 -12.84
N VAL A 61 -5.46 26.57 -13.20
CA VAL A 61 -5.98 27.58 -12.28
C VAL A 61 -7.22 27.08 -11.53
N GLY A 62 -8.08 26.25 -12.13
CA GLY A 62 -9.27 25.69 -11.48
C GLY A 62 -9.03 24.41 -10.68
N GLY A 63 -8.29 23.46 -11.24
CA GLY A 63 -7.97 22.16 -10.64
C GLY A 63 -6.82 22.20 -9.64
N GLY A 64 -5.86 23.11 -9.84
CA GLY A 64 -4.74 23.32 -8.90
C GLY A 64 -5.20 23.66 -7.47
N PRO A 65 -6.12 24.61 -7.27
CA PRO A 65 -6.70 24.92 -5.95
C PRO A 65 -7.42 23.73 -5.34
N VAL A 66 -8.18 22.95 -6.12
CA VAL A 66 -8.88 21.75 -5.61
C VAL A 66 -7.87 20.73 -5.09
N ALA A 67 -6.83 20.43 -5.85
CA ALA A 67 -5.75 19.53 -5.42
C ALA A 67 -5.00 20.07 -4.18
N ALA A 68 -4.74 21.37 -4.13
CA ALA A 68 -4.12 22.02 -2.98
C ALA A 68 -5.01 21.93 -1.73
N VAL A 69 -6.33 22.18 -1.86
CA VAL A 69 -7.31 22.04 -0.77
C VAL A 69 -7.37 20.59 -0.27
N VAL A 70 -7.35 19.61 -1.16
CA VAL A 70 -7.27 18.18 -0.78
C VAL A 70 -5.97 17.90 -0.01
N GLY A 71 -4.84 18.43 -0.47
CA GLY A 71 -3.54 18.33 0.22
C GLY A 71 -3.55 18.95 1.62
N VAL A 72 -4.12 20.16 1.76
CA VAL A 72 -4.30 20.83 3.06
C VAL A 72 -5.22 20.03 3.98
N ALA A 73 -6.37 19.56 3.47
CA ALA A 73 -7.30 18.75 4.25
C ALA A 73 -6.64 17.44 4.74
N ALA A 74 -5.84 16.80 3.89
CA ALA A 74 -5.04 15.65 4.27
C ALA A 74 -3.98 16.01 5.33
N LEU A 75 -3.28 17.14 5.22
CA LEU A 75 -2.32 17.60 6.25
C LEU A 75 -2.99 17.92 7.59
N VAL A 76 -4.19 18.48 7.58
CA VAL A 76 -4.99 18.70 8.80
C VAL A 76 -5.36 17.36 9.42
N ASN A 77 -5.78 16.38 8.62
CA ASN A 77 -6.09 15.04 9.09
C ASN A 77 -4.84 14.33 9.67
N TYR A 78 -3.69 14.46 9.01
CA TYR A 78 -2.39 13.99 9.50
C TYR A 78 -2.07 14.56 10.88
N ARG A 79 -2.21 15.89 11.05
CA ARG A 79 -1.96 16.56 12.33
C ARG A 79 -2.90 16.06 13.43
N ARG A 80 -4.17 15.81 13.11
CA ARG A 80 -5.15 15.25 14.04
C ARG A 80 -4.80 13.82 14.44
N MET A 81 -4.48 12.96 13.48
CA MET A 81 -4.02 11.59 13.73
C MET A 81 -2.77 11.59 14.60
N ARG A 82 -1.76 12.39 14.26
CA ARG A 82 -0.52 12.50 15.04
C ARG A 82 -0.79 12.92 16.48
N ARG A 83 -1.61 13.95 16.71
CA ARG A 83 -1.96 14.38 18.07
C ARG A 83 -2.65 13.28 18.86
N ALA A 84 -3.62 12.59 18.27
CA ALA A 84 -4.31 11.48 18.95
C ALA A 84 -3.34 10.33 19.28
N LEU A 85 -2.46 9.96 18.34
CA LEU A 85 -1.44 8.92 18.51
C LEU A 85 -0.35 9.28 19.52
N SER A 86 -0.02 10.56 19.67
CA SER A 86 0.93 11.03 20.67
C SER A 86 0.30 11.16 22.06
N ALA A 87 -1.01 11.41 22.16
CA ALA A 87 -1.70 11.66 23.43
C ALA A 87 -2.24 10.38 24.08
N HIS A 88 -2.55 9.35 23.29
CA HIS A 88 -3.20 8.14 23.78
C HIS A 88 -2.41 6.89 23.38
N PRO A 89 -2.47 5.82 24.19
CA PRO A 89 -1.99 4.52 23.77
C PRO A 89 -2.96 3.84 22.78
N TRP A 90 -2.44 2.85 22.06
CA TRP A 90 -3.30 1.90 21.35
C TRP A 90 -4.05 1.00 22.34
N ILE A 91 -5.37 0.93 22.16
CA ILE A 91 -6.28 0.07 22.92
C ILE A 91 -6.90 -0.91 21.94
N ALA A 92 -6.78 -2.22 22.20
CA ALA A 92 -7.49 -3.22 21.40
C ALA A 92 -8.95 -3.28 21.89
N CYS A 93 -9.90 -3.06 20.99
CA CYS A 93 -11.32 -3.04 21.30
C CYS A 93 -12.02 -4.15 20.51
N SER A 94 -12.97 -4.85 21.14
CA SER A 94 -13.94 -5.64 20.38
C SER A 94 -14.73 -4.66 19.53
N ALA A 95 -14.93 -4.98 18.26
CA ALA A 95 -15.49 -4.08 17.29
C ALA A 95 -16.50 -4.80 16.41
N VAL A 96 -17.49 -4.06 15.92
CA VAL A 96 -18.46 -4.50 14.91
C VAL A 96 -18.54 -3.44 13.81
N GLY A 97 -18.40 -3.86 12.56
CA GLY A 97 -18.57 -3.00 11.39
C GLY A 97 -20.02 -2.97 10.95
N ILE A 98 -20.62 -1.78 10.87
CA ILE A 98 -21.99 -1.59 10.36
C ILE A 98 -21.90 -1.18 8.89
N PRO A 99 -22.43 -1.98 7.95
CA PRO A 99 -22.30 -1.71 6.53
C PRO A 99 -22.92 -0.35 6.15
N PRO A 100 -22.27 0.40 5.24
CA PRO A 100 -22.80 1.67 4.79
C PRO A 100 -24.00 1.43 3.87
N ARG A 101 -25.22 1.71 4.34
CA ARG A 101 -26.40 1.77 3.45
C ARG A 101 -26.33 3.00 2.54
N GLN A 102 -25.98 4.15 3.12
CA GLN A 102 -25.66 5.41 2.44
C GLN A 102 -24.68 6.21 3.30
N GLY A 103 -23.53 6.59 2.73
CA GLY A 103 -22.50 7.41 3.37
C GLY A 103 -21.30 6.63 3.93
N ASN A 104 -20.66 7.20 4.95
CA ASN A 104 -19.43 6.68 5.53
C ASN A 104 -19.67 5.36 6.30
N PRO A 105 -18.68 4.44 6.30
CA PRO A 105 -18.72 3.24 7.13
C PRO A 105 -18.74 3.62 8.60
N ARG A 106 -19.36 2.78 9.40
CA ARG A 106 -19.57 3.01 10.83
C ARG A 106 -19.09 1.79 11.57
N THR A 107 -18.44 2.02 12.69
CA THR A 107 -17.83 0.97 13.48
C THR A 107 -18.19 1.24 14.93
N VAL A 108 -18.63 0.21 15.64
CA VAL A 108 -18.95 0.31 17.06
C VAL A 108 -17.90 -0.48 17.82
N LEU A 109 -17.22 0.20 18.75
CA LEU A 109 -16.24 -0.42 19.61
C LEU A 109 -16.83 -0.70 20.99
N ARG A 110 -16.31 -1.71 21.67
CA ARG A 110 -16.46 -1.91 23.11
C ARG A 110 -15.12 -1.66 23.79
N HIS A 111 -15.07 -0.67 24.66
CA HIS A 111 -13.86 -0.36 25.41
C HIS A 111 -13.52 -1.52 26.36
N PRO A 112 -12.29 -2.04 26.39
CA PRO A 112 -11.95 -3.25 27.14
C PRO A 112 -12.01 -3.06 28.67
N LEU A 113 -11.66 -1.87 29.16
CA LEU A 113 -11.65 -1.57 30.61
C LEU A 113 -13.04 -1.16 31.14
N THR A 114 -13.68 -0.16 30.53
CA THR A 114 -14.96 0.37 31.02
C THR A 114 -16.17 -0.42 30.53
N GLY A 115 -16.02 -1.19 29.45
CA GLY A 115 -17.14 -1.85 28.78
C GLY A 115 -18.00 -0.91 27.93
N ASP A 116 -17.66 0.38 27.84
CA ASP A 116 -18.45 1.38 27.12
C ASP A 116 -18.55 1.06 25.62
N VAL A 117 -19.74 1.29 25.07
CA VAL A 117 -20.01 1.15 23.63
C VAL A 117 -19.77 2.49 22.94
N ILE A 118 -18.82 2.53 22.01
CA ILE A 118 -18.34 3.74 21.33
C ILE A 118 -18.71 3.68 19.84
N PRO A 119 -19.84 4.28 19.41
CA PRO A 119 -20.24 4.33 18.01
C PRO A 119 -19.49 5.42 17.23
N LEU A 120 -18.66 5.00 16.28
CA LEU A 120 -17.79 5.85 15.46
C LEU A 120 -18.22 5.85 13.99
N SER A 121 -18.01 6.99 13.32
CA SER A 121 -18.12 7.13 11.87
C SER A 121 -16.73 7.31 11.28
N VAL A 122 -16.33 6.39 10.42
CA VAL A 122 -14.99 6.33 9.85
C VAL A 122 -14.93 7.17 8.57
N ARG A 123 -14.04 8.16 8.53
CA ARG A 123 -13.88 9.06 7.37
C ARG A 123 -12.85 8.47 6.43
N THR A 124 -13.32 7.74 5.42
CA THR A 124 -12.45 7.09 4.44
C THR A 124 -13.14 7.02 3.07
N LEU A 125 -12.39 6.62 2.04
CA LEU A 125 -12.90 6.44 0.68
C LEU A 125 -13.54 5.06 0.52
N PRO A 126 -14.51 4.87 -0.41
CA PRO A 126 -15.18 3.58 -0.65
C PRO A 126 -14.23 2.39 -0.81
N GLN A 127 -13.11 2.59 -1.51
CA GLN A 127 -12.08 1.57 -1.75
C GLN A 127 -11.45 1.05 -0.44
N ARG A 128 -11.50 1.83 0.64
CA ARG A 128 -10.91 1.52 1.95
C ARG A 128 -11.96 1.20 3.01
N TYR A 129 -13.21 0.93 2.62
CA TYR A 129 -14.28 0.58 3.57
C TYR A 129 -14.01 -0.74 4.28
N HIS A 130 -13.35 -1.69 3.61
CA HIS A 130 -12.99 -2.98 4.19
C HIS A 130 -12.09 -2.82 5.44
N LEU A 131 -11.22 -1.81 5.48
CA LEU A 131 -10.36 -1.52 6.64
C LEU A 131 -11.13 -1.04 7.88
N ALA A 132 -12.36 -0.57 7.72
CA ALA A 132 -13.22 -0.16 8.84
C ALA A 132 -14.03 -1.33 9.42
N ASN A 133 -14.09 -2.45 8.68
CA ASN A 133 -14.69 -3.68 9.17
C ASN A 133 -13.65 -4.45 9.97
N PRO A 134 -13.96 -4.88 11.19
CA PRO A 134 -13.03 -5.70 11.96
C PRO A 134 -12.75 -7.01 11.21
N ASP A 135 -11.53 -7.51 11.34
CA ASP A 135 -11.15 -8.86 10.92
C ASP A 135 -12.06 -9.94 11.55
N PRO A 136 -12.00 -11.22 11.12
CA PRO A 136 -12.82 -12.29 11.70
C PRO A 136 -12.73 -12.42 13.23
N GLY A 137 -11.59 -12.04 13.83
CA GLY A 137 -11.42 -11.98 15.28
C GLY A 137 -12.22 -10.86 15.97
N GLY A 138 -12.83 -9.96 15.20
CA GLY A 138 -13.70 -8.92 15.71
C GLY A 138 -12.98 -7.81 16.48
N VAL A 139 -11.71 -7.56 16.18
CA VAL A 139 -10.86 -6.62 16.94
C VAL A 139 -10.43 -5.47 16.05
N LEU A 140 -10.49 -4.25 16.59
CA LEU A 140 -9.83 -3.08 16.02
C LEU A 140 -9.03 -2.37 17.09
N TRP A 141 -7.90 -1.78 16.70
CA TRP A 141 -7.12 -0.92 17.57
C TRP A 141 -7.66 0.51 17.51
N TRP A 142 -7.82 1.12 18.67
CA TRP A 142 -8.32 2.47 18.85
C TRP A 142 -7.32 3.33 19.62
N CYS A 143 -7.10 4.54 19.14
CA CYS A 143 -6.27 5.54 19.80
C CYS A 143 -6.93 6.90 19.72
N GLY A 144 -7.56 7.35 20.81
CA GLY A 144 -8.22 8.65 20.89
C GLY A 144 -9.29 8.71 21.96
N ASP A 145 -10.10 9.76 21.92
CA ASP A 145 -11.17 10.03 22.87
C ASP A 145 -12.53 9.84 22.20
N ALA A 146 -13.45 9.13 22.87
CA ALA A 146 -14.79 8.87 22.39
C ALA A 146 -15.60 10.15 22.08
N ARG A 147 -15.26 11.28 22.72
CA ARG A 147 -15.94 12.57 22.51
C ARG A 147 -15.45 13.30 21.27
N THR A 148 -14.14 13.34 21.05
CA THR A 148 -13.50 14.11 19.98
C THR A 148 -13.22 13.29 18.72
N GLY A 149 -13.09 11.97 18.86
CA GLY A 149 -12.64 11.05 17.81
C GLY A 149 -11.18 10.63 18.01
N GLY A 150 -10.64 9.94 17.01
CA GLY A 150 -9.36 9.27 17.14
C GLY A 150 -9.01 8.45 15.91
N VAL A 151 -7.97 7.65 16.05
CA VAL A 151 -7.44 6.79 14.98
C VAL A 151 -7.88 5.35 15.23
N LEU A 152 -8.45 4.74 14.19
CA LEU A 152 -8.68 3.31 14.10
C LEU A 152 -7.60 2.67 13.22
N ALA A 153 -7.25 1.44 13.54
CA ALA A 153 -6.46 0.58 12.67
C ALA A 153 -6.84 -0.88 12.90
N GLN A 154 -6.57 -1.73 11.90
CA GLN A 154 -6.49 -3.16 12.14
C GLN A 154 -5.36 -3.48 13.14
N PRO A 155 -5.39 -4.65 13.80
CA PRO A 155 -4.27 -5.11 14.60
C PRO A 155 -2.93 -4.97 13.85
N GLY A 156 -1.92 -4.41 14.50
CA GLY A 156 -0.61 -4.10 13.88
C GLY A 156 -0.42 -2.63 13.49
N GLY A 157 -1.49 -1.83 13.39
CA GLY A 157 -1.37 -0.38 13.34
C GLY A 157 -0.85 0.22 12.03
N VAL A 158 -0.95 -0.50 10.90
CA VAL A 158 -0.51 -0.04 9.56
C VAL A 158 -1.59 0.79 8.86
N ASP A 159 -2.84 0.33 8.86
CA ASP A 159 -3.92 0.99 8.12
C ASP A 159 -4.68 2.02 8.96
N LEU A 160 -4.10 3.22 9.07
CA LEU A 160 -4.67 4.29 9.88
C LEU A 160 -5.92 4.91 9.22
N LEU A 161 -7.02 4.92 9.96
CA LEU A 161 -8.29 5.56 9.61
C LEU A 161 -8.68 6.58 10.67
N TRP A 162 -9.13 7.77 10.26
CA TRP A 162 -9.69 8.72 11.22
C TRP A 162 -11.15 8.39 11.47
N ALA A 163 -11.52 8.20 12.73
CA ALA A 163 -12.89 7.98 13.13
C ALA A 163 -13.38 9.11 14.03
N GLY A 164 -14.49 9.72 13.64
CA GLY A 164 -15.14 10.77 14.41
C GLY A 164 -16.37 10.22 15.14
N ARG A 165 -16.81 10.96 16.16
CA ARG A 165 -18.08 10.70 16.82
C ARG A 165 -19.23 10.72 15.81
N THR A 166 -20.11 9.73 15.90
CA THR A 166 -21.36 9.73 15.12
C THR A 166 -22.22 10.93 15.55
N ARG A 167 -22.54 11.82 14.60
CA ARG A 167 -23.10 13.16 14.86
C ARG A 167 -24.37 13.15 15.71
N THR A 168 -25.37 12.34 15.33
CA THR A 168 -26.70 12.40 15.96
C THR A 168 -26.89 11.34 17.04
N GLY A 169 -27.54 11.71 18.14
CA GLY A 169 -27.81 10.80 19.27
C GLY A 169 -28.69 9.60 18.88
N ARG A 170 -29.70 9.83 18.04
CA ARG A 170 -30.57 8.76 17.50
C ARG A 170 -29.76 7.72 16.71
N ARG A 171 -28.82 8.16 15.87
CA ARG A 171 -27.97 7.26 15.09
C ARG A 171 -26.99 6.50 15.98
N ARG A 172 -26.41 7.16 17.00
CA ARG A 172 -25.58 6.50 18.02
C ARG A 172 -26.32 5.35 18.72
N ARG A 173 -27.55 5.61 19.20
CA ARG A 173 -28.37 4.57 19.84
C ARG A 173 -28.68 3.42 18.90
N ARG A 174 -29.08 3.72 17.65
CA ARG A 174 -29.35 2.69 16.64
C ARG A 174 -28.12 1.83 16.32
N ASP A 175 -26.96 2.46 16.21
CA ASP A 175 -25.71 1.78 15.87
C ASP A 175 -25.25 0.90 17.04
N ALA A 176 -25.35 1.40 18.28
CA ALA A 176 -25.10 0.61 19.49
C ALA A 176 -26.03 -0.63 19.56
N SER A 177 -27.35 -0.46 19.42
CA SER A 177 -28.29 -1.59 19.44
C SER A 177 -28.09 -2.57 18.28
N THR A 178 -27.58 -2.10 17.14
CA THR A 178 -27.24 -3.00 16.01
C THR A 178 -26.01 -3.83 16.35
N ALA A 179 -24.97 -3.20 16.90
CA ALA A 179 -23.77 -3.91 17.33
C ALA A 179 -24.03 -4.90 18.49
N GLU A 180 -24.94 -4.56 19.42
CA GLU A 180 -25.39 -5.47 20.47
C GLU A 180 -26.06 -6.72 19.90
N ARG A 181 -26.95 -6.56 18.90
CA ARG A 181 -27.57 -7.69 18.20
C ARG A 181 -26.56 -8.55 17.42
N GLU A 182 -25.51 -7.94 16.90
CA GLU A 182 -24.38 -8.64 16.25
C GLU A 182 -23.38 -9.23 17.26
N GLY A 183 -23.75 -9.28 18.55
CA GLY A 183 -23.01 -9.98 19.59
C GLY A 183 -21.81 -9.23 20.14
N LEU A 184 -21.69 -7.90 19.94
CA LEU A 184 -20.54 -7.12 20.42
C LEU A 184 -20.25 -7.33 21.92
N LEU A 185 -21.29 -7.46 22.75
CA LEU A 185 -21.15 -7.66 24.19
C LEU A 185 -20.69 -9.09 24.56
N ASN A 186 -20.89 -10.06 23.67
CA ASN A 186 -20.50 -11.45 23.87
C ASN A 186 -19.12 -11.77 23.29
N ARG A 187 -18.48 -10.82 22.59
CA ARG A 187 -17.13 -11.02 22.05
C ARG A 187 -16.11 -11.11 23.18
N PRO A 188 -15.10 -12.01 23.06
CA PRO A 188 -14.04 -12.11 24.05
C PRO A 188 -13.28 -10.78 24.16
N ARG A 189 -12.74 -10.51 25.35
CA ARG A 189 -11.90 -9.33 25.56
C ARG A 189 -10.61 -9.50 24.75
N PRO A 190 -10.30 -8.60 23.80
CA PRO A 190 -9.11 -8.73 22.99
C PRO A 190 -7.86 -8.51 23.84
N ARG A 191 -6.80 -9.23 23.51
CA ARG A 191 -5.46 -9.04 24.09
C ARG A 191 -4.97 -7.63 23.77
N GLN A 192 -4.51 -6.90 24.79
CA GLN A 192 -4.09 -5.52 24.61
C GLN A 192 -2.70 -5.44 23.94
N PRO A 193 -2.45 -4.45 23.06
CA PRO A 193 -1.19 -4.34 22.33
C PRO A 193 0.00 -4.15 23.27
N GLN A 194 -0.22 -3.46 24.39
CA GLN A 194 0.79 -3.18 25.41
C GLN A 194 1.24 -4.43 26.16
N THR A 195 0.34 -5.41 26.33
CA THR A 195 0.65 -6.66 27.02
C THR A 195 1.56 -7.56 26.17
N ILE A 196 1.52 -7.39 24.84
CA ILE A 196 2.37 -8.15 23.92
C ILE A 196 3.82 -7.64 24.01
N GLY A 197 4.01 -6.33 24.15
CA GLY A 197 5.36 -5.75 24.30
C GLY A 197 5.98 -5.88 25.70
N GLY A 198 5.22 -6.28 26.73
CA GLY A 198 5.70 -6.33 28.11
C GLY A 198 6.23 -7.70 28.56
N ASP A 199 5.68 -8.81 28.06
CA ASP A 199 6.12 -10.16 28.45
C ASP A 199 6.88 -10.90 27.35
N GLN A 200 6.62 -10.61 26.06
CA GLN A 200 7.38 -11.22 24.96
C GLN A 200 8.66 -10.48 24.59
N LEU A 201 8.78 -9.17 24.86
CA LEU A 201 10.07 -8.45 24.73
C LEU A 201 10.94 -8.57 26.00
N THR A 202 10.36 -9.00 27.13
CA THR A 202 11.08 -9.12 28.42
C THR A 202 11.55 -10.55 28.71
N GLN A 203 11.09 -11.55 27.96
CA GLN A 203 12.03 -12.59 27.56
C GLN A 203 12.92 -11.97 26.49
N GLY A 204 14.09 -11.45 26.87
CA GLY A 204 15.10 -10.89 25.96
C GLY A 204 15.72 -11.92 25.01
N ARG A 205 14.90 -12.82 24.47
CA ARG A 205 15.24 -13.72 23.39
C ARG A 205 15.09 -12.90 22.12
N GLU A 206 16.22 -12.40 21.66
CA GLU A 206 16.39 -11.80 20.34
C GLU A 206 15.58 -12.63 19.31
N PRO A 207 14.71 -11.99 18.51
CA PRO A 207 13.86 -12.71 17.57
C PRO A 207 14.74 -13.61 16.70
N ASP A 208 14.40 -14.88 16.65
CA ASP A 208 15.12 -15.85 15.84
C ASP A 208 14.86 -15.52 14.37
N LEU A 209 15.86 -14.93 13.71
CA LEU A 209 15.85 -14.57 12.30
C LEU A 209 16.58 -15.62 11.45
N SER A 210 16.75 -16.84 11.96
CA SER A 210 17.30 -17.96 11.20
C SER A 210 16.38 -18.38 10.05
N TYR A 211 16.95 -19.07 9.07
CA TYR A 211 16.20 -19.70 7.98
C TYR A 211 15.02 -20.53 8.48
N ALA A 212 15.22 -21.37 9.51
CA ALA A 212 14.17 -22.22 10.07
C ALA A 212 13.02 -21.42 10.68
N ALA A 213 13.33 -20.38 11.45
CA ALA A 213 12.31 -19.53 12.07
C ALA A 213 11.52 -18.73 11.03
N MET A 214 12.20 -18.17 10.02
CA MET A 214 11.54 -17.47 8.91
C MET A 214 10.70 -18.41 8.05
N ALA A 215 11.21 -19.60 7.73
CA ALA A 215 10.49 -20.62 6.97
C ALA A 215 9.20 -21.05 7.69
N GLU A 216 9.27 -21.21 9.02
CA GLU A 216 8.10 -21.56 9.82
C GLU A 216 7.11 -20.41 9.93
N ALA A 217 7.57 -19.16 10.06
CA ALA A 217 6.70 -17.99 9.97
C ALA A 217 6.00 -17.90 8.61
N ALA A 218 6.73 -18.14 7.52
CA ALA A 218 6.19 -18.13 6.16
C ALA A 218 5.12 -19.21 5.96
N ARG A 219 5.34 -20.43 6.46
CA ARG A 219 4.32 -21.51 6.44
C ARG A 219 3.08 -21.15 7.23
N ARG A 220 3.23 -20.55 8.41
CA ARG A 220 2.10 -20.10 9.25
C ARG A 220 1.29 -18.97 8.60
N LEU A 221 1.96 -18.08 7.87
CA LEU A 221 1.34 -16.94 7.19
C LEU A 221 0.86 -17.29 5.78
N ALA A 222 1.22 -18.46 5.24
CA ALA A 222 0.76 -18.94 3.95
C ALA A 222 -0.76 -19.11 4.00
N ILE A 223 -1.48 -18.11 3.49
CA ILE A 223 -2.91 -18.23 3.22
C ILE A 223 -3.01 -19.20 2.05
N ALA A 224 -3.62 -20.36 2.30
CA ALA A 224 -3.91 -21.34 1.25
C ALA A 224 -4.61 -20.62 0.09
N ASP A 225 -4.14 -20.85 -1.13
CA ASP A 225 -4.79 -20.36 -2.34
C ASP A 225 -6.15 -21.07 -2.44
N GLU A 226 -7.19 -20.49 -1.83
CA GLU A 226 -8.51 -21.10 -1.63
C GLU A 226 -9.19 -21.47 -2.97
N ASP A 227 -8.77 -20.86 -4.08
CA ASP A 227 -9.49 -20.97 -5.35
C ASP A 227 -9.03 -22.16 -6.23
N GLY A 228 -7.99 -22.92 -5.85
CA GLY A 228 -7.53 -24.13 -6.58
C GLY A 228 -7.30 -23.93 -8.08
N THR A 229 -7.23 -22.67 -8.53
CA THR A 229 -7.30 -22.35 -9.95
C THR A 229 -5.91 -22.48 -10.51
N ALA A 230 -5.76 -23.21 -11.62
CA ALA A 230 -4.47 -23.48 -12.23
C ALA A 230 -3.60 -22.20 -12.30
N PRO A 231 -2.32 -22.29 -11.89
CA PRO A 231 -1.41 -21.16 -11.84
C PRO A 231 -1.34 -20.51 -13.23
N HIS A 232 -1.50 -19.19 -13.28
CA HIS A 232 -1.29 -18.47 -14.52
C HIS A 232 0.20 -18.53 -14.87
N ARG A 233 0.55 -19.22 -15.95
CA ARG A 233 1.94 -19.34 -16.38
C ARG A 233 2.33 -18.07 -17.12
N GLU A 234 3.18 -17.25 -16.51
CA GLU A 234 3.77 -16.12 -17.23
C GLU A 234 4.55 -16.62 -18.45
N PRO A 235 4.48 -15.89 -19.60
CA PRO A 235 5.28 -16.23 -20.76
C PRO A 235 6.79 -16.22 -20.45
N ASP A 236 7.50 -17.25 -20.87
CA ASP A 236 8.96 -17.33 -20.68
C ASP A 236 9.67 -16.25 -21.52
N ILE A 237 10.32 -15.31 -20.82
CA ILE A 237 11.07 -14.20 -21.40
C ILE A 237 12.23 -14.64 -22.31
N ARG A 238 12.67 -15.89 -22.21
CA ARG A 238 13.67 -16.49 -23.11
C ARG A 238 13.09 -16.77 -24.49
N GLY A 239 11.81 -17.12 -24.56
CA GLY A 239 11.09 -17.43 -25.82
C GLY A 239 10.23 -16.31 -26.36
N VAL A 240 9.83 -15.32 -25.54
CA VAL A 240 8.98 -14.21 -25.96
C VAL A 240 9.66 -12.85 -25.83
N PRO A 241 9.26 -11.85 -26.64
CA PRO A 241 9.69 -10.48 -26.41
C PRO A 241 9.08 -9.93 -25.12
N TRP A 242 9.81 -9.04 -24.44
CA TRP A 242 9.47 -8.53 -23.10
C TRP A 242 8.10 -7.85 -23.01
N TRP A 243 7.63 -7.22 -24.08
CA TRP A 243 6.32 -6.57 -24.13
C TRP A 243 5.15 -7.56 -24.08
N ARG A 244 5.39 -8.88 -24.21
CA ARG A 244 4.38 -9.92 -23.96
C ARG A 244 4.29 -10.36 -22.50
N VAL A 245 5.20 -9.91 -21.64
CA VAL A 245 5.17 -10.23 -20.20
C VAL A 245 4.45 -9.09 -19.48
N PRO A 246 3.23 -9.32 -18.94
CA PRO A 246 2.40 -8.27 -18.35
C PRO A 246 3.07 -7.52 -17.20
N ALA A 247 3.81 -8.23 -16.34
CA ALA A 247 4.56 -7.62 -15.24
C ALA A 247 5.61 -6.62 -15.73
N LEU A 248 6.35 -6.94 -16.80
CA LEU A 248 7.31 -6.00 -17.39
C LEU A 248 6.63 -4.80 -18.06
N LEU A 249 5.47 -5.00 -18.70
CA LEU A 249 4.66 -3.90 -19.21
C LEU A 249 4.19 -2.97 -18.08
N GLU A 250 3.80 -3.53 -16.94
CA GLU A 250 3.39 -2.75 -15.76
C GLU A 250 4.56 -1.93 -15.19
N ILE A 251 5.73 -2.55 -15.02
CA ILE A 251 6.96 -1.87 -14.56
C ILE A 251 7.39 -0.77 -15.54
N SER A 252 7.23 -1.01 -16.84
CA SER A 252 7.64 -0.05 -17.89
C SER A 252 6.73 1.19 -18.00
N TYR A 253 5.55 1.19 -17.38
CA TYR A 253 4.50 2.22 -17.57
C TYR A 253 4.05 2.43 -19.04
N VAL A 254 4.36 1.49 -19.94
CA VAL A 254 3.93 1.56 -21.36
C VAL A 254 2.41 1.60 -21.47
N TRP A 255 1.71 0.72 -20.75
CA TRP A 255 0.25 0.62 -20.87
C TRP A 255 -0.48 1.90 -20.44
N PRO A 256 -0.21 2.49 -19.26
CA PRO A 256 -0.75 3.81 -18.90
C PRO A 256 -0.45 4.88 -19.95
N THR A 257 0.75 4.88 -20.53
CA THR A 257 1.15 5.84 -21.57
C THR A 257 0.29 5.68 -22.82
N VAL A 258 0.20 4.45 -23.35
CA VAL A 258 -0.56 4.14 -24.58
C VAL A 258 -2.04 4.41 -24.40
N VAL A 259 -2.64 3.98 -23.29
CA VAL A 259 -4.07 4.22 -23.02
C VAL A 259 -4.38 5.70 -22.94
N ASN A 260 -3.55 6.49 -22.24
CA ASN A 260 -3.75 7.94 -22.17
C ASN A 260 -3.49 8.62 -23.51
N ALA A 261 -2.50 8.19 -24.29
CA ALA A 261 -2.26 8.74 -25.62
C ALA A 261 -3.42 8.45 -26.57
N ALA A 262 -3.91 7.20 -26.60
CA ALA A 262 -5.05 6.81 -27.43
C ALA A 262 -6.33 7.55 -27.03
N PHE A 263 -6.60 7.68 -25.72
CA PHE A 263 -7.74 8.44 -25.23
C PHE A 263 -7.62 9.92 -25.57
N ALA A 264 -6.43 10.51 -25.46
CA ALA A 264 -6.18 11.88 -25.89
C ALA A 264 -6.51 12.10 -27.37
N ILE A 265 -6.03 11.21 -28.24
CA ILE A 265 -6.29 11.24 -29.69
C ILE A 265 -7.80 11.09 -29.97
N ALA A 266 -8.45 10.12 -29.34
CA ALA A 266 -9.88 9.87 -29.52
C ALA A 266 -10.73 11.09 -29.10
N MET A 267 -10.39 11.72 -27.98
CA MET A 267 -11.10 12.91 -27.48
C MET A 267 -10.83 14.14 -28.36
N ALA A 268 -9.61 14.31 -28.88
CA ALA A 268 -9.28 15.37 -29.83
C ALA A 268 -10.03 15.20 -31.16
N LEU A 269 -10.12 13.98 -31.69
CA LEU A 269 -10.92 13.66 -32.88
C LEU A 269 -12.41 13.89 -32.62
N THR A 270 -12.91 13.49 -31.45
CA THR A 270 -14.30 13.73 -31.04
C THR A 270 -14.63 15.21 -31.02
N TRP A 271 -13.74 16.03 -30.43
CA TRP A 271 -13.88 17.49 -30.44
C TRP A 271 -13.88 18.03 -31.87
N TRP A 272 -12.94 17.60 -32.70
CA TRP A 272 -12.81 18.05 -34.09
C TRP A 272 -14.04 17.73 -34.94
N LEU A 273 -14.63 16.53 -34.78
CA LEU A 273 -15.78 16.07 -35.56
C LEU A 273 -17.14 16.59 -35.06
N LEU A 274 -17.31 16.76 -33.75
CA LEU A 274 -18.63 16.98 -33.14
C LEU A 274 -18.72 18.26 -32.30
N GLY A 275 -17.60 18.71 -31.75
CA GLY A 275 -17.54 19.80 -30.78
C GLY A 275 -17.16 21.16 -31.38
N LYS A 276 -16.44 21.16 -32.51
CA LYS A 276 -15.87 22.37 -33.11
C LYS A 276 -16.91 23.45 -33.43
N ASP A 277 -18.07 23.06 -33.98
CA ASP A 277 -19.11 24.01 -34.38
C ASP A 277 -20.15 24.27 -33.27
N ARG A 278 -20.04 23.58 -32.12
CA ARG A 278 -21.04 23.60 -31.03
C ARG A 278 -20.53 24.24 -29.73
N ASP A 279 -19.34 24.82 -29.73
CA ASP A 279 -18.66 25.38 -28.54
C ASP A 279 -18.55 24.39 -27.36
N ILE A 280 -18.49 23.08 -27.65
CA ILE A 280 -18.37 22.05 -26.62
C ILE A 280 -16.88 21.77 -26.36
N ALA A 281 -16.29 22.42 -25.35
CA ALA A 281 -14.88 22.27 -24.99
C ALA A 281 -14.54 21.00 -24.19
N VAL A 282 -15.53 20.27 -23.67
CA VAL A 282 -15.30 19.11 -22.77
C VAL A 282 -14.37 18.04 -23.37
N PRO A 283 -14.56 17.56 -24.62
CA PRO A 283 -13.66 16.56 -25.18
C PRO A 283 -12.24 17.11 -25.39
N LEU A 284 -12.07 18.40 -25.69
CA LEU A 284 -10.75 19.02 -25.80
C LEU A 284 -10.02 19.04 -24.45
N ILE A 285 -10.72 19.41 -23.37
CA ILE A 285 -10.16 19.39 -22.01
C ILE A 285 -9.74 17.95 -21.61
N LEU A 286 -10.59 16.95 -21.88
CA LEU A 286 -10.26 15.55 -21.63
C LEU A 286 -9.06 15.08 -22.48
N ALA A 287 -8.97 15.52 -23.73
CA ALA A 287 -7.85 15.22 -24.62
C ALA A 287 -6.54 15.78 -24.05
N VAL A 288 -6.56 17.04 -23.62
CA VAL A 288 -5.44 17.72 -23.00
C VAL A 288 -4.97 17.04 -21.71
N LEU A 289 -5.90 16.73 -20.79
CA LEU A 289 -5.56 16.07 -19.53
C LEU A 289 -4.96 14.68 -19.75
N SER A 290 -5.53 13.94 -20.69
CA SER A 290 -5.01 12.63 -21.04
C SER A 290 -3.68 12.72 -21.77
N GLY A 291 -3.49 13.72 -22.64
CA GLY A 291 -2.20 14.02 -23.29
C GLY A 291 -1.11 14.36 -22.27
N PHE A 292 -1.42 15.17 -21.26
CA PHE A 292 -0.49 15.46 -20.16
C PHE A 292 -0.14 14.20 -19.36
N ASN A 293 -1.12 13.37 -19.03
CA ASN A 293 -0.87 12.08 -18.39
C ASN A 293 -0.02 11.15 -19.26
N ALA A 294 -0.28 11.10 -20.58
CA ALA A 294 0.52 10.35 -21.53
C ALA A 294 1.97 10.85 -21.55
N LEU A 295 2.20 12.16 -21.53
CA LEU A 295 3.55 12.73 -21.46
C LEU A 295 4.23 12.39 -20.13
N ARG A 296 3.53 12.52 -19.00
CA ARG A 296 4.04 12.20 -17.67
C ARG A 296 4.42 10.72 -17.55
N PHE A 297 3.56 9.82 -18.01
CA PHE A 297 3.84 8.39 -18.02
C PHE A 297 4.88 8.02 -19.06
N GLY A 298 4.90 8.68 -20.22
CA GLY A 298 5.92 8.51 -21.26
C GLY A 298 7.31 8.91 -20.77
N HIS A 299 7.43 9.99 -20.01
CA HIS A 299 8.68 10.37 -19.37
C HIS A 299 9.13 9.35 -18.30
N ARG A 300 8.20 8.80 -17.51
CA ARG A 300 8.50 7.69 -16.59
C ARG A 300 8.90 6.42 -17.34
N MET A 301 8.25 6.13 -18.46
CA MET A 301 8.57 5.01 -19.34
C MET A 301 10.00 5.16 -19.88
N ILE A 302 10.38 6.34 -20.37
CA ILE A 302 11.75 6.61 -20.86
C ILE A 302 12.78 6.37 -19.75
N ARG A 303 12.50 6.80 -18.51
CA ARG A 303 13.40 6.55 -17.36
C ARG A 303 13.39 5.11 -16.87
N GLY A 304 12.27 4.39 -16.98
CA GLY A 304 12.11 3.00 -16.54
C GLY A 304 12.59 1.97 -17.55
N MET A 305 12.60 2.31 -18.85
CA MET A 305 12.98 1.41 -19.93
C MET A 305 14.40 0.82 -19.79
N PRO A 306 15.43 1.59 -19.39
CA PRO A 306 16.75 1.03 -19.09
C PRO A 306 16.69 -0.04 -18.00
N GLY A 307 15.90 0.17 -16.94
CA GLY A 307 15.69 -0.80 -15.87
C GLY A 307 15.04 -2.09 -16.37
N VAL A 308 13.97 -1.98 -17.17
CA VAL A 308 13.30 -3.14 -17.79
C VAL A 308 14.26 -3.91 -18.71
N LYS A 309 15.04 -3.21 -19.54
CA LYS A 309 16.05 -3.85 -20.39
C LYS A 309 17.13 -4.55 -19.57
N ALA A 310 17.55 -3.97 -18.45
CA ALA A 310 18.51 -4.58 -17.54
C ALA A 310 17.92 -5.84 -16.89
N LEU A 311 16.65 -5.82 -16.45
CA LEU A 311 15.95 -6.99 -15.91
C LEU A 311 15.82 -8.12 -16.94
N VAL A 312 15.44 -7.79 -18.18
CA VAL A 312 15.35 -8.77 -19.27
C VAL A 312 16.71 -9.37 -19.59
N ARG A 313 17.78 -8.56 -19.60
CA ARG A 313 19.15 -9.04 -19.79
C ARG A 313 19.54 -9.97 -18.65
N ALA A 314 19.34 -9.55 -17.40
CA ALA A 314 19.63 -10.33 -16.21
C ALA A 314 18.91 -11.68 -16.24
N ALA A 315 17.60 -11.70 -16.52
CA ALA A 315 16.80 -12.92 -16.60
C ALA A 315 17.24 -13.91 -17.70
N ARG A 316 17.99 -13.44 -18.71
CA ARG A 316 18.52 -14.26 -19.81
C ARG A 316 19.96 -14.73 -19.58
N VAL A 317 20.65 -14.26 -18.53
CA VAL A 317 22.02 -14.69 -18.23
C VAL A 317 22.03 -16.19 -17.93
N PRO A 318 22.93 -16.98 -18.54
CA PRO A 318 22.87 -18.44 -18.48
C PRO A 318 23.40 -19.06 -17.19
N VAL A 319 24.16 -18.33 -16.37
CA VAL A 319 24.76 -18.86 -15.14
C VAL A 319 23.91 -18.43 -13.93
N PRO A 320 23.00 -19.29 -13.44
CA PRO A 320 22.27 -19.01 -12.22
C PRO A 320 23.17 -19.15 -10.99
N VAL A 321 22.92 -18.33 -9.98
CA VAL A 321 23.47 -18.51 -8.63
C VAL A 321 22.35 -19.09 -7.75
N PRO A 322 22.41 -20.37 -7.37
CA PRO A 322 21.39 -20.96 -6.54
C PRO A 322 21.43 -20.37 -5.13
N LYS A 323 20.26 -20.16 -4.53
CA LYS A 323 20.08 -19.76 -3.13
C LYS A 323 18.89 -20.50 -2.52
N ARG A 324 18.85 -20.59 -1.20
CA ARG A 324 17.61 -20.93 -0.48
C ARG A 324 16.81 -19.66 -0.26
N TYR A 325 15.49 -19.77 -0.28
CA TYR A 325 14.62 -18.62 -0.05
C TYR A 325 13.49 -18.91 0.93
N VAL A 326 13.00 -17.82 1.52
CA VAL A 326 11.73 -17.74 2.24
C VAL A 326 10.95 -16.55 1.67
N LEU A 327 9.68 -16.78 1.32
CA LEU A 327 8.80 -15.77 0.76
C LEU A 327 7.81 -15.29 1.84
N LEU A 328 7.95 -14.03 2.23
CA LEU A 328 7.14 -13.38 3.26
C LEU A 328 6.21 -12.34 2.63
N SER A 329 5.08 -12.07 3.29
CA SER A 329 4.20 -10.96 2.87
C SER A 329 4.82 -9.63 3.30
N GLY A 330 5.00 -8.72 2.35
CA GLY A 330 5.46 -7.37 2.60
C GLY A 330 4.35 -6.44 3.09
N PRO A 331 4.68 -5.22 3.56
CA PRO A 331 3.72 -4.27 4.12
C PRO A 331 2.78 -3.63 3.07
N ASP A 332 3.20 -3.54 1.80
CA ASP A 332 2.49 -2.80 0.73
C ASP A 332 1.84 -3.75 -0.31
N ASP A 333 1.21 -4.84 0.15
CA ASP A 333 0.69 -5.95 -0.68
C ASP A 333 1.76 -6.64 -1.57
N GLY A 334 3.03 -6.28 -1.38
CA GLY A 334 4.19 -6.87 -2.04
C GLY A 334 4.61 -8.16 -1.37
N LEU A 335 5.57 -8.84 -1.99
CA LEU A 335 6.20 -10.03 -1.43
C LEU A 335 7.66 -9.73 -1.16
N VAL A 336 8.17 -10.17 -0.03
CA VAL A 336 9.58 -10.05 0.33
C VAL A 336 10.20 -11.43 0.16
N LEU A 337 11.11 -11.55 -0.80
CA LEU A 337 11.93 -12.74 -1.01
C LEU A 337 13.21 -12.59 -0.19
N VAL A 338 13.32 -13.35 0.90
CA VAL A 338 14.50 -13.40 1.75
C VAL A 338 15.39 -14.54 1.31
N LEU A 339 16.68 -14.25 1.13
CA LEU A 339 17.67 -15.14 0.51
C LEU A 339 18.71 -15.60 1.53
N PHE A 340 19.09 -16.87 1.42
CA PHE A 340 20.03 -17.54 2.31
C PHE A 340 21.06 -18.32 1.49
N ALA A 341 22.20 -18.63 2.12
CA ALA A 341 23.25 -19.47 1.54
C ALA A 341 22.67 -20.78 0.98
N ALA A 342 23.08 -21.21 -0.22
CA ALA A 342 22.52 -22.39 -0.88
C ALA A 342 22.74 -23.69 -0.09
N HIS A 343 23.93 -23.86 0.51
CA HIS A 343 24.36 -25.08 1.19
C HIS A 343 24.43 -24.93 2.71
N GLY A 344 23.70 -23.97 3.24
CA GLY A 344 23.80 -23.64 4.65
C GLY A 344 22.78 -24.38 5.54
N GLY A 345 22.86 -24.16 6.84
CA GLY A 345 22.04 -24.83 7.86
C GLY A 345 20.66 -24.19 8.12
N PRO A 346 19.86 -24.79 9.00
CA PRO A 346 18.60 -24.21 9.47
C PRO A 346 18.80 -22.91 10.27
N ASP A 347 19.95 -22.75 10.90
CA ASP A 347 20.28 -21.62 11.79
C ASP A 347 20.91 -20.43 11.07
N ASP A 348 21.05 -20.50 9.74
CA ASP A 348 21.74 -19.45 9.00
C ASP A 348 20.96 -18.13 8.99
N PRO A 349 21.67 -17.00 9.08
CA PRO A 349 21.07 -15.69 8.90
C PRO A 349 20.74 -15.41 7.43
N PRO A 350 19.77 -14.51 7.15
CA PRO A 350 19.53 -13.98 5.82
C PRO A 350 20.75 -13.24 5.28
N GLU A 351 21.10 -13.49 4.02
CA GLU A 351 22.18 -12.80 3.33
C GLU A 351 21.67 -11.55 2.60
N ALA A 352 20.45 -11.63 2.07
CA ALA A 352 19.85 -10.58 1.27
C ALA A 352 18.33 -10.67 1.27
N ALA A 353 17.68 -9.58 0.87
CA ALA A 353 16.26 -9.56 0.59
C ALA A 353 15.96 -8.72 -0.66
N MET A 354 14.82 -9.01 -1.27
CA MET A 354 14.27 -8.19 -2.34
C MET A 354 12.75 -8.21 -2.30
N GLU A 355 12.13 -7.07 -2.58
CA GLU A 355 10.69 -7.04 -2.84
C GLU A 355 10.42 -7.47 -4.28
N VAL A 356 9.49 -8.40 -4.46
CA VAL A 356 9.07 -8.92 -5.77
C VAL A 356 7.59 -8.64 -6.00
N ASN A 357 7.24 -8.44 -7.27
CA ASN A 357 5.84 -8.32 -7.66
C ASN A 357 5.15 -9.68 -7.52
N PRO A 358 3.91 -9.71 -7.00
CA PRO A 358 3.11 -10.92 -7.01
C PRO A 358 2.87 -11.42 -8.45
N PRO A 359 2.93 -12.73 -8.72
CA PRO A 359 2.81 -13.28 -10.07
C PRO A 359 1.39 -13.21 -10.66
N GLY A 360 0.39 -13.01 -9.81
CA GLY A 360 -1.00 -12.94 -10.22
C GLY A 360 -1.42 -11.55 -10.74
N PRO A 361 -2.53 -11.46 -11.47
CA PRO A 361 -3.07 -10.18 -11.92
C PRO A 361 -3.49 -9.32 -10.72
N ARG A 362 -3.60 -8.00 -10.90
CA ARG A 362 -4.02 -7.06 -9.84
C ARG A 362 -5.29 -7.44 -9.07
N ARG A 363 -6.22 -8.17 -9.71
CA ARG A 363 -7.46 -8.66 -9.06
C ARG A 363 -7.23 -9.87 -8.16
N HIS A 364 -6.21 -10.68 -8.45
CA HIS A 364 -5.85 -11.91 -7.75
C HIS A 364 -4.32 -12.00 -7.65
N PRO A 365 -3.65 -11.11 -6.89
CA PRO A 365 -2.20 -11.00 -6.90
C PRO A 365 -1.52 -12.31 -6.48
N ARG A 366 -2.14 -13.08 -5.59
CA ARG A 366 -1.58 -14.35 -5.09
C ARG A 366 -1.75 -15.53 -6.05
N ARG A 367 -2.45 -15.36 -7.17
CA ARG A 367 -2.66 -16.47 -8.10
C ARG A 367 -1.34 -16.89 -8.73
N GLY A 368 -0.99 -18.16 -8.60
CA GLY A 368 0.24 -18.71 -9.15
C GLY A 368 1.49 -18.47 -8.29
N MET A 369 1.31 -18.10 -7.02
CA MET A 369 2.39 -18.01 -6.04
C MET A 369 3.22 -19.28 -6.00
N PRO A 370 4.56 -19.18 -5.97
CA PRO A 370 5.41 -20.34 -5.72
C PRO A 370 5.29 -20.80 -4.26
N PRO A 371 5.86 -21.97 -3.91
CA PRO A 371 6.01 -22.40 -2.53
C PRO A 371 6.63 -21.29 -1.67
N VAL A 372 6.18 -21.15 -0.42
CA VAL A 372 6.67 -20.10 0.49
C VAL A 372 8.12 -20.31 0.95
N VAL A 373 8.66 -21.51 0.74
CA VAL A 373 10.04 -21.88 1.09
C VAL A 373 10.56 -22.79 -0.03
N GLY A 374 11.80 -22.60 -0.46
CA GLY A 374 12.40 -23.43 -1.50
C GLY A 374 13.79 -22.99 -1.91
N THR A 375 14.17 -23.35 -3.14
CA THR A 375 15.39 -22.88 -3.81
C THR A 375 15.06 -21.93 -4.94
N VAL A 376 15.88 -20.91 -5.13
CA VAL A 376 15.74 -19.89 -6.16
C VAL A 376 17.04 -19.77 -6.92
N ASP A 377 16.93 -19.69 -8.24
CA ASP A 377 18.05 -19.41 -9.12
C ASP A 377 18.11 -17.90 -9.37
N LEU A 378 19.17 -17.24 -8.89
CA LEU A 378 19.37 -15.82 -9.13
C LEU A 378 20.10 -15.62 -10.45
N HIS A 379 19.46 -14.92 -11.39
CA HIS A 379 20.07 -14.56 -12.67
C HIS A 379 20.40 -13.06 -12.72
N GLY A 380 21.61 -12.69 -13.15
CA GLY A 380 22.04 -11.28 -13.24
C GLY A 380 23.52 -11.06 -12.88
N TRP A 381 23.90 -9.80 -12.69
CA TRP A 381 25.24 -9.40 -12.23
C TRP A 381 25.16 -8.84 -10.81
N LEU A 382 26.08 -9.25 -9.93
CA LEU A 382 26.10 -8.84 -8.52
C LEU A 382 27.09 -7.70 -8.22
N ASP A 383 27.96 -7.34 -9.17
CA ASP A 383 29.17 -6.56 -8.85
C ASP A 383 28.94 -5.04 -8.67
N ALA A 384 28.14 -4.38 -9.52
CA ALA A 384 27.92 -2.93 -9.46
C ALA A 384 26.50 -2.54 -9.90
N GLY A 385 25.61 -2.40 -8.91
CA GLY A 385 24.18 -2.13 -9.13
C GLY A 385 23.42 -3.42 -9.45
N PRO A 386 23.22 -4.31 -8.46
CA PRO A 386 22.75 -5.67 -8.69
C PRO A 386 21.34 -5.69 -9.29
N VAL A 387 21.27 -5.92 -10.60
CA VAL A 387 20.02 -6.22 -11.29
C VAL A 387 19.90 -7.73 -11.32
N VAL A 388 19.16 -8.26 -10.35
CA VAL A 388 18.97 -9.70 -10.14
C VAL A 388 17.51 -10.03 -10.41
N VAL A 389 17.28 -11.08 -11.19
CA VAL A 389 15.95 -11.66 -11.41
C VAL A 389 15.93 -13.05 -10.80
N PRO A 390 15.15 -13.27 -9.72
CA PRO A 390 14.95 -14.60 -9.15
C PRO A 390 14.09 -15.48 -10.06
N TRP A 391 14.49 -16.74 -10.21
CA TRP A 391 13.74 -17.79 -10.90
C TRP A 391 13.38 -18.90 -9.93
N ILE A 392 12.08 -19.19 -9.80
CA ILE A 392 11.57 -20.23 -8.91
C ILE A 392 10.75 -21.20 -9.77
N GLU A 393 11.11 -22.48 -9.75
CA GLU A 393 10.45 -23.52 -10.56
C GLU A 393 10.38 -23.15 -12.06
N GLY A 394 11.46 -22.57 -12.59
CA GLY A 394 11.53 -22.15 -13.99
C GLY A 394 10.68 -20.92 -14.33
N ARG A 395 10.20 -20.16 -13.34
CA ARG A 395 9.40 -18.94 -13.53
C ARG A 395 10.14 -17.72 -12.96
N PRO A 396 10.29 -16.63 -13.73
CA PRO A 396 10.88 -15.41 -13.21
C PRO A 396 9.90 -14.71 -12.24
N LEU A 397 10.42 -14.19 -11.13
CA LEU A 397 9.71 -13.19 -10.33
C LEU A 397 10.36 -11.83 -10.54
N TRP A 398 9.55 -10.82 -10.87
CA TRP A 398 10.07 -9.52 -11.24
C TRP A 398 10.28 -8.65 -10.01
N PRO A 399 11.53 -8.22 -9.71
CA PRO A 399 11.82 -7.39 -8.55
C PRO A 399 11.15 -6.02 -8.67
N ARG A 400 10.63 -5.53 -7.56
CA ARG A 400 10.08 -4.18 -7.38
C ARG A 400 11.16 -3.21 -6.90
N HIS A 401 12.08 -3.71 -6.08
CA HIS A 401 13.22 -2.98 -5.53
C HIS A 401 14.53 -3.72 -5.80
N ALA A 402 15.66 -3.03 -5.59
CA ALA A 402 16.97 -3.61 -5.82
C ALA A 402 17.25 -4.78 -4.86
N TYR A 403 18.19 -5.63 -5.23
CA TYR A 403 18.76 -6.61 -4.31
C TYR A 403 19.50 -5.87 -3.20
N GLU A 404 19.08 -6.07 -1.95
CA GLU A 404 19.67 -5.43 -0.78
C GLU A 404 20.30 -6.49 0.12
N SER A 405 21.59 -6.31 0.42
CA SER A 405 22.29 -7.14 1.41
C SER A 405 21.71 -6.87 2.80
N VAL A 406 21.42 -7.92 3.55
CA VAL A 406 20.85 -7.78 4.90
C VAL A 406 21.99 -7.70 5.91
N ASN A 407 21.97 -6.69 6.77
CA ASN A 407 22.91 -6.57 7.87
C ASN A 407 22.16 -6.65 9.21
N LEU A 408 22.09 -7.86 9.80
CA LEU A 408 21.43 -8.04 11.09
C LEU A 408 22.10 -7.32 12.28
N ASN A 409 23.30 -6.76 12.10
CA ASN A 409 23.91 -5.86 13.09
C ASN A 409 23.31 -4.44 13.03
N ASP A 410 22.69 -4.08 11.90
CA ASP A 410 21.86 -2.88 11.83
C ASP A 410 20.52 -3.15 12.52
N ARG A 411 20.20 -2.29 13.47
CA ARG A 411 18.94 -2.32 14.20
C ARG A 411 17.74 -2.16 13.27
N GLN A 412 17.87 -1.35 12.21
CA GLN A 412 16.76 -1.10 11.29
C GLN A 412 16.40 -2.36 10.49
N ASP A 413 17.39 -3.06 9.94
CA ASP A 413 17.19 -4.33 9.22
C ASP A 413 16.61 -5.38 10.16
N ARG A 414 17.19 -5.50 11.36
CA ARG A 414 16.70 -6.44 12.38
C ARG A 414 15.24 -6.17 12.75
N ASP A 415 14.87 -4.93 13.00
CA ASP A 415 13.49 -4.54 13.33
C ASP A 415 12.55 -4.78 12.14
N TYR A 416 13.00 -4.57 10.90
CA TYR A 416 12.24 -4.85 9.68
C TYR A 416 11.96 -6.35 9.52
N PHE A 417 12.98 -7.20 9.61
CA PHE A 417 12.80 -8.65 9.50
C PHE A 417 12.05 -9.24 10.69
N ALA A 418 12.27 -8.73 11.90
CA ALA A 418 11.46 -9.10 13.06
C ALA A 418 9.98 -8.76 12.86
N ALA A 419 9.66 -7.63 12.22
CA ALA A 419 8.28 -7.29 11.88
C ALA A 419 7.68 -8.20 10.80
N LEU A 420 8.48 -8.66 9.83
CA LEU A 420 8.04 -9.62 8.82
C LEU A 420 7.76 -11.01 9.41
N VAL A 421 8.66 -11.51 10.26
CA VAL A 421 8.57 -12.85 10.90
C VAL A 421 7.52 -12.87 12.00
N GLY A 422 7.45 -11.81 12.82
CA GLY A 422 6.50 -11.68 13.91
C GLY A 422 5.05 -11.56 13.44
N GLY A 423 4.84 -11.33 12.13
CA GLY A 423 3.56 -10.98 11.56
C GLY A 423 3.11 -9.64 12.11
N VAL A 424 2.97 -8.64 11.26
CA VAL A 424 2.08 -7.52 11.55
C VAL A 424 0.68 -8.11 11.77
N GLY A 425 0.38 -8.47 13.03
CA GLY A 425 -0.82 -9.20 13.44
C GLY A 425 -0.69 -10.73 13.50
N ALA A 426 0.28 -11.30 14.24
CA ALA A 426 0.14 -12.67 14.74
C ALA A 426 -1.27 -12.87 15.31
N LYS A 427 -2.10 -13.65 14.60
CA LYS A 427 -3.44 -14.05 15.02
C LYS A 427 -3.33 -14.58 16.45
N ALA A 428 -3.94 -13.86 17.39
CA ALA A 428 -4.19 -14.38 18.72
C ALA A 428 -5.16 -15.55 18.57
N THR A 429 -4.62 -16.77 18.53
CA THR A 429 -5.36 -18.00 18.82
C THR A 429 -5.80 -18.04 20.27
#